data_AF-I2NVC1-F1
#
_entry.id   AF-I2NVC1-F1
#
_cell.length_a   1.000
_cell.length_b   1.000
_cell.length_c   1.000
_cell.angle_alpha   90.00
_cell.angle_beta   90.00
_cell.angle_gamma   90.00
#
_symmetry.space_group_name_H-M   'P 1'
#
loop_
_entity.id
_entity.type
_entity.pdbx_description
1 polymer ?
#
loop_
_entity_poly.entity_id
_entity_poly.type
_entity_poly.pdbx_seq_one_letter_code
_entity_poly.pdbx_strand_id
1 'polypeptide(L)' 'MDNLDHSRSRAWRRHQAKRPSHRVHGKNPSEGKPEKKWDLMYFRRNKVKRAQKLGFVYPFRQHEFEAEWFD' A
#
# COMPACT_ATOMS: atom_id res chain seq x y z
N MET A 1 11.38 -21.22 -47.77
CA MET A 1 10.04 -21.75 -47.49
C MET A 1 10.26 -22.97 -46.60
N ASP A 2 10.03 -23.00 -45.28
CA ASP A 2 9.15 -22.19 -44.44
C ASP A 2 9.72 -22.12 -43.01
N ASN A 3 9.92 -20.90 -42.51
CA ASN A 3 10.05 -20.63 -41.08
C ASN A 3 8.67 -20.84 -40.44
N LEU A 4 8.24 -22.09 -40.28
CA LEU A 4 6.98 -22.35 -39.61
C LEU A 4 7.19 -22.06 -38.13
N ASP A 5 6.59 -20.98 -37.70
CA ASP A 5 6.63 -20.37 -36.38
C ASP A 5 6.04 -21.34 -35.33
N HIS A 6 6.81 -22.39 -34.98
CA HIS A 6 6.47 -23.38 -33.96
C HIS A 6 6.51 -22.81 -32.55
N SER A 7 6.85 -21.52 -32.40
CA SER A 7 7.05 -20.86 -31.12
C SER A 7 5.79 -20.84 -30.24
N ARG A 8 4.59 -21.00 -30.82
CA ARG A 8 3.29 -20.85 -30.11
C ARG A 8 2.18 -21.78 -30.63
N SER A 9 2.40 -23.10 -30.57
CA SER A 9 1.40 -24.11 -30.96
C SER A 9 0.02 -23.91 -30.28
N ARG A 10 -1.03 -24.51 -30.86
CA ARG A 10 -2.42 -24.41 -30.33
C ARG A 10 -2.53 -24.85 -28.87
N ALA A 11 -1.77 -25.87 -28.46
CA ALA A 11 -1.67 -26.32 -27.07
C ALA A 11 -1.09 -25.22 -26.15
N TRP A 12 -0.03 -24.55 -26.58
CA TRP A 12 0.61 -23.46 -25.84
C TRP A 12 -0.36 -22.28 -25.63
N ARG A 13 -1.10 -21.87 -26.66
CA ARG A 13 -2.11 -20.81 -26.55
C ARG A 13 -3.22 -21.14 -25.55
N ARG A 14 -3.70 -22.39 -25.55
CA ARG A 14 -4.70 -22.86 -24.57
C ARG A 14 -4.15 -22.86 -23.15
N HIS A 15 -2.90 -23.26 -22.97
CA HIS A 15 -2.23 -23.21 -21.67
C HIS A 15 -2.09 -21.77 -21.17
N GLN A 16 -1.64 -20.83 -22.03
CA GLN A 16 -1.51 -19.42 -21.68
C GLN A 16 -2.86 -18.79 -21.27
N ALA A 17 -3.96 -19.12 -21.97
CA ALA A 17 -5.30 -18.62 -21.62
C ALA A 17 -5.81 -19.13 -20.26
N LYS A 18 -5.33 -20.29 -19.79
CA LYS A 18 -5.65 -20.85 -18.47
C LYS A 18 -4.72 -20.36 -17.37
N ARG A 19 -3.61 -19.70 -17.69
CA ARG A 19 -2.70 -19.17 -16.68
C ARG A 19 -3.45 -18.11 -15.87
N PRO A 20 -3.46 -18.21 -14.53
CA PRO A 20 -3.99 -17.15 -13.68
C PRO A 20 -3.28 -15.86 -14.07
N SER A 21 -4.03 -14.87 -14.57
CA SER A 21 -3.42 -13.58 -14.84
C SER A 21 -3.02 -12.99 -13.48
N HIS A 22 -1.75 -12.59 -13.32
CA HIS A 22 -1.31 -11.81 -12.15
C HIS A 22 -2.00 -10.42 -12.07
N ARG A 23 -3.04 -10.16 -12.86
CA ARG A 23 -3.85 -8.94 -12.82
C ARG A 23 -4.84 -8.92 -11.64
N VAL A 24 -4.61 -9.71 -10.60
CA VAL A 24 -5.23 -9.56 -9.27
C VAL A 24 -4.45 -8.55 -8.41
N HIS A 25 -3.83 -7.56 -9.05
CA HIS A 25 -3.30 -6.37 -8.38
C HIS A 25 -3.90 -5.08 -8.95
N GLY A 26 -5.05 -5.18 -9.62
CA GLY A 26 -5.97 -4.05 -9.65
C GLY A 26 -6.48 -3.86 -8.23
N LYS A 27 -5.82 -2.99 -7.44
CA LYS A 27 -6.44 -2.41 -6.24
C LYS A 27 -7.87 -2.07 -6.63
N ASN A 28 -8.85 -2.62 -5.92
CA ASN A 28 -10.25 -2.33 -6.15
C ASN A 28 -10.40 -0.80 -6.37
N PRO A 29 -10.86 -0.32 -7.53
CA PRO A 29 -10.92 1.12 -7.80
C PRO A 29 -11.93 1.88 -6.92
N SER A 30 -12.57 1.20 -5.98
CA SER A 30 -13.65 1.73 -5.17
C SER A 30 -13.57 1.22 -3.72
N GLU A 31 -12.40 1.24 -3.13
CA GLU A 31 -12.34 1.51 -1.70
C GLU A 31 -12.20 3.02 -1.60
N GLY A 32 -13.33 3.73 -1.61
CA GLY A 32 -13.37 5.17 -1.41
C GLY A 32 -12.47 5.54 -0.25
N LYS A 33 -11.75 6.67 -0.36
CA LYS A 33 -10.81 7.11 0.68
C LYS A 33 -11.49 6.90 2.03
N PRO A 34 -10.92 6.10 2.94
CA PRO A 34 -11.57 5.77 4.19
C PRO A 34 -11.97 7.08 4.86
N GLU A 35 -13.22 7.15 5.32
CA GLU A 35 -13.77 8.36 5.90
C GLU A 35 -12.80 8.91 6.95
N LYS A 36 -12.47 10.19 6.83
CA LYS A 36 -11.49 10.84 7.69
C LYS A 36 -12.09 10.98 9.09
N LYS A 37 -11.95 9.95 9.91
CA LYS A 37 -12.31 9.99 11.34
C LYS A 37 -11.33 10.92 12.06
N TRP A 38 -11.74 12.17 12.28
CA TRP A 38 -10.94 13.17 13.00
C TRP A 38 -10.61 12.71 14.41
N ASP A 39 -11.47 11.92 15.05
CA ASP A 39 -11.20 11.27 16.34
C ASP A 39 -9.97 10.36 16.29
N LEU A 40 -9.72 9.70 15.15
CA LEU A 40 -8.51 8.89 14.97
C LEU A 40 -7.24 9.75 14.81
N MET A 41 -7.36 11.02 14.42
CA MET A 41 -6.21 11.93 14.24
C MET A 41 -5.46 12.18 15.55
N TYR A 42 -6.13 12.01 16.69
CA TYR A 42 -5.59 12.34 18.01
C TYR A 42 -4.99 11.16 18.76
N PHE A 43 -5.19 9.91 18.33
CA PHE A 43 -4.56 8.80 19.02
C PHE A 43 -3.04 8.89 18.92
N ARG A 44 -2.38 8.73 20.07
CA ARG A 44 -0.93 8.68 20.21
C ARG A 44 -0.25 7.76 19.19
N ARG A 45 -0.82 6.58 18.92
CA ARG A 45 -0.30 5.63 17.91
C ARG A 45 -0.18 6.24 16.50
N ASN A 46 -1.10 7.13 16.12
CA ASN A 46 -1.09 7.76 14.80
C ASN A 46 -0.09 8.92 14.75
N LYS A 47 0.06 9.67 15.86
CA LYS A 47 1.10 10.69 16.01
C LYS A 47 2.50 10.09 15.94
N VAL A 48 2.73 8.97 16.63
CA VAL A 48 4.01 8.20 16.57
C VAL A 48 4.33 7.77 15.14
N LYS A 49 3.38 7.14 14.43
CA LYS A 49 3.57 6.73 13.03
C LYS A 49 3.89 7.92 12.12
N ARG A 50 3.31 9.09 12.38
CA ARG A 50 3.57 10.30 11.58
C ARG A 50 4.94 10.90 11.87
N ALA A 51 5.36 10.94 13.14
CA ALA A 51 6.69 11.39 13.52
C ALA A 51 7.79 10.52 12.87
N GLN A 52 7.62 9.19 12.88
CA GLN A 52 8.50 8.27 12.17
C GLN A 52 8.61 8.58 10.67
N LYS A 53 7.48 8.86 10.01
CA LYS A 53 7.48 9.24 8.58
C LYS A 53 8.18 10.57 8.29
N LEU A 54 8.18 11.48 9.27
CA LEU A 54 8.80 12.79 9.16
C LEU A 54 10.25 12.82 9.68
N GLY A 55 10.75 11.69 10.21
CA GLY A 55 12.14 11.54 10.65
C GLY A 55 12.42 12.08 12.06
N PHE A 56 11.41 12.28 12.90
CA PHE A 56 11.59 12.67 14.30
C PHE A 56 10.92 11.69 15.27
N VAL A 57 11.36 11.72 16.53
CA VAL A 57 10.81 10.86 17.59
C VAL A 57 9.61 11.56 18.22
N TYR A 58 8.48 10.87 18.31
CA TYR A 58 7.33 11.39 19.06
C TYR A 58 7.57 11.18 20.56
N PRO A 59 7.44 12.23 21.40
CA PRO A 59 7.69 12.10 22.83
C PRO A 59 6.83 11.01 23.46
N PHE A 60 7.49 10.11 24.20
CA PHE A 60 6.80 9.01 24.85
C PHE A 60 6.18 9.47 26.17
N ARG A 61 6.86 10.36 26.90
CA ARG A 61 6.41 10.86 28.21
C ARG A 61 5.69 12.20 28.05
N GLN A 62 4.63 12.40 28.84
CA GLN A 62 3.80 13.60 28.73
C GLN A 62 4.57 14.88 29.08
N HIS A 63 5.46 14.84 30.06
CA HIS A 63 6.30 16.01 30.40
C HIS A 63 7.29 16.39 29.29
N GLU A 64 7.83 15.42 28.54
CA GLU A 64 8.69 15.69 27.38
C GLU A 64 7.88 16.32 26.24
N PHE A 65 6.63 15.88 26.08
CA PHE A 65 5.73 16.44 25.08
C PHE A 65 5.36 17.90 25.40
N GLU A 66 5.03 18.19 26.66
CA GLU A 66 4.65 19.54 27.09
C GLU A 66 5.84 20.51 27.00
N ALA A 67 7.03 20.10 27.46
CA ALA A 67 8.24 20.92 27.42
C ALA A 67 8.74 21.22 25.99
N GLU A 68 8.60 20.31 25.02
CA GLU A 68 9.10 20.56 23.66
C GLU A 68 8.14 21.37 22.77
N TRP A 69 6.84 21.41 23.11
CA TRP A 69 5.79 21.91 22.20
C TRP A 69 4.96 23.08 22.73
N PHE A 70 5.00 23.37 24.03
CA PHE A 70 4.14 24.39 24.65
C PHE A 70 4.91 25.41 25.53
N ASP A 71 6.23 25.54 25.32
CA ASP A 71 7.05 26.64 25.87
C ASP A 71 6.70 28.01 25.24
#